data_AF-A0A1G8SZF4-F1
#
_entry.id   AF-A0A1G8SZF4-F1
#
_cell.length_a   1.000
_cell.length_b   1.000
_cell.length_c   1.000
_cell.angle_alpha   90.00
_cell.angle_beta   90.00
_cell.angle_gamma   90.00
#
_symmetry.space_group_name_H-M   'P 1'
#
loop_
_entity.id
_entity.type
_entity.pdbx_description
1 polymer ?
#
loop_
_entity_poly.entity_id
_entity_poly.type
_entity_poly.pdbx_seq_one_letter_code
_entity_poly.pdbx_strand_id
1 'polypeptide(L)'
;MLFIFFLVGVLLIGWYIPQAILRRANFRFAAILAVVCALVSGALFIWLGAKSAGLIGIGDAAAEFERGFNAWKIMIFLAPASAIQAQSRKKNRGA
;
A
#
# COMPACT_ATOMS: atom_id res chain seq x y z
N MET A 1 19.00 -2.83 -5.50
CA MET A 1 18.58 -3.06 -4.09
C MET A 1 17.38 -2.20 -3.69
N LEU A 2 17.39 -0.87 -3.91
CA LEU A 2 16.26 0.04 -3.57
C LEU A 2 14.90 -0.39 -4.14
N PHE A 3 14.85 -0.89 -5.38
CA PHE A 3 13.62 -1.44 -5.97
C PHE A 3 12.97 -2.55 -5.12
N ILE A 4 13.77 -3.46 -4.54
CA ILE A 4 13.24 -4.54 -3.70
C ILE A 4 12.64 -3.96 -2.42
N PHE A 5 13.26 -2.93 -1.82
CA PHE A 5 12.68 -2.21 -0.68
C PHE A 5 11.35 -1.55 -1.03
N PHE A 6 11.26 -0.91 -2.20
CA PHE A 6 10.00 -0.36 -2.68
C PHE A 6 8.94 -1.43 -2.86
N LEU A 7 9.27 -2.53 -3.54
CA LEU A 7 8.36 -3.62 -3.81
C LEU A 7 7.84 -4.27 -2.51
N VAL A 8 8.73 -4.59 -1.57
CA VAL A 8 8.36 -5.16 -0.27
C VAL A 8 7.51 -4.18 0.54
N GLY A 9 7.91 -2.90 0.61
CA GLY A 9 7.16 -1.88 1.34
C GLY A 9 5.75 -1.68 0.80
N VAL A 10 5.62 -1.57 -0.52
CA VAL A 10 4.35 -1.45 -1.24
C VAL A 10 3.44 -2.66 -0.98
N LEU A 11 3.98 -3.88 -1.04
CA LEU A 11 3.23 -5.10 -0.72
C LEU A 11 2.75 -5.11 0.74
N LEU A 12 3.62 -4.75 1.68
CA LEU A 12 3.27 -4.68 3.10
C LEU A 12 2.18 -3.63 3.37
N ILE A 13 2.28 -2.46 2.74
CA ILE A 13 1.26 -1.39 2.86
C ILE A 13 -0.07 -1.87 2.27
N GLY A 14 -0.05 -2.46 1.08
CA GLY A 14 -1.25 -2.97 0.40
C GLY A 14 -1.94 -4.11 1.14
N TRP A 15 -1.19 -4.89 1.92
CA TRP A 15 -1.74 -5.94 2.76
C TRP A 15 -2.21 -5.43 4.13
N TYR A 16 -1.33 -4.73 4.85
CA TYR A 16 -1.50 -4.40 6.25
C TYR A 16 -2.51 -3.29 6.48
N ILE A 17 -2.48 -2.22 5.68
CA ILE A 17 -3.35 -1.06 5.87
C ILE A 17 -4.84 -1.44 5.74
N PRO A 18 -5.26 -2.18 4.69
CA PRO A 18 -6.67 -2.55 4.58
C PRO A 18 -7.14 -3.44 5.73
N GLN A 19 -6.30 -4.39 6.16
CA GLN A 19 -6.62 -5.27 7.28
C GLN A 19 -6.74 -4.51 8.61
N ALA A 20 -5.82 -3.57 8.88
CA ALA A 20 -5.83 -2.77 10.10
C ALA A 20 -7.09 -1.89 10.21
N ILE A 21 -7.47 -1.23 9.11
CA ILE A 21 -8.65 -0.37 9.06
C ILE A 21 -9.92 -1.20 9.24
N LEU A 22 -10.11 -2.27 8.47
CA LEU A 22 -11.32 -3.09 8.53
C LEU A 22 -11.48 -3.86 9.83
N ARG A 23 -10.38 -4.17 10.53
CA ARG A 23 -10.44 -4.76 11.88
C ARG A 23 -11.10 -3.83 12.90
N ARG A 24 -10.94 -2.51 12.75
CA ARG A 24 -11.51 -1.50 13.66
C ARG A 24 -12.82 -0.86 13.16
N ALA A 25 -13.02 -0.79 11.85
CA ALA A 25 -14.12 -0.05 11.22
C ALA A 25 -15.38 -0.92 10.99
N ASN A 26 -16.54 -0.50 11.52
CA ASN A 26 -17.84 -1.22 11.38
C ASN A 26 -18.80 -0.60 10.34
N PHE A 27 -18.35 0.34 9.50
CA PHE A 27 -19.22 1.05 8.56
C PHE A 27 -19.20 0.45 7.14
N ARG A 28 -20.31 0.63 6.39
CA ARG A 28 -20.54 0.05 5.05
C ARG A 28 -19.48 0.41 4.00
N PHE A 29 -18.86 1.59 4.14
CA PHE A 29 -17.83 2.11 3.22
C PHE A 29 -16.39 1.86 3.69
N ALA A 30 -16.19 1.09 4.76
CA ALA A 30 -14.87 0.86 5.35
C ALA A 30 -13.88 0.21 4.39
N ALA A 31 -14.36 -0.64 3.46
CA ALA A 31 -13.51 -1.30 2.48
C ALA A 31 -12.96 -0.32 1.43
N ILE A 32 -13.80 0.59 0.92
CA ILE A 32 -13.38 1.60 -0.06
C ILE A 32 -12.39 2.56 0.59
N LEU A 33 -12.70 3.05 1.80
CA LEU A 33 -11.79 3.91 2.54
C LEU A 33 -10.45 3.23 2.83
N ALA A 34 -10.48 1.94 3.20
CA ALA A 34 -9.29 1.14 3.44
C ALA A 34 -8.40 1.02 2.19
N VAL A 35 -8.99 0.82 1.01
CA VAL A 35 -8.27 0.78 -0.27
C VAL A 35 -7.67 2.14 -0.60
N VAL A 36 -8.43 3.23 -0.47
CA VAL A 36 -7.94 4.58 -0.72
C VAL A 36 -6.78 4.92 0.20
N CYS A 37 -6.91 4.64 1.50
CA CYS A 37 -5.82 4.84 2.46
C CYS A 37 -4.58 4.03 2.09
N ALA A 38 -4.72 2.76 1.72
CA ALA A 38 -3.59 1.94 1.30
C ALA A 38 -2.88 2.53 0.07
N LEU A 39 -3.64 2.93 -0.95
CA LEU A 39 -3.09 3.54 -2.16
C LEU A 39 -2.37 4.85 -1.88
N VAL A 40 -2.97 5.74 -1.08
CA VAL A 40 -2.35 7.02 -0.69
C VAL A 40 -1.07 6.78 0.13
N SER A 41 -1.10 5.88 1.10
CA SER A 41 0.10 5.54 1.89
C SER A 41 1.21 4.92 1.02
N GLY A 42 0.86 4.08 0.04
CA GLY A 42 1.82 3.52 -0.90
C GLY A 42 2.48 4.59 -1.77
N ALA A 43 1.68 5.54 -2.27
CA ALA A 43 2.18 6.66 -3.08
C ALA A 43 3.10 7.58 -2.25
N LEU A 44 2.71 7.90 -1.01
CA LEU A 44 3.53 8.68 -0.09
C LEU A 44 4.84 7.97 0.24
N PHE A 45 4.82 6.66 0.46
CA PHE A 45 6.01 5.86 0.73
C PHE A 45 7.03 5.95 -0.40
N ILE A 46 6.59 5.86 -1.66
CA ILE A 46 7.47 5.97 -2.82
C ILE A 46 7.98 7.38 -3.01
N TRP A 47 7.11 8.38 -2.84
CA TRP A 47 7.51 9.77 -2.93
C TRP A 47 8.59 10.12 -1.91
N LEU A 48 8.40 9.70 -0.65
CA LEU A 48 9.38 9.84 0.42
C LEU A 48 10.67 9.09 0.08
N GLY A 49 10.58 7.83 -0.33
CA GLY A 49 11.74 7.01 -0.65
C GLY A 49 12.57 7.56 -1.81
N ALA A 50 11.93 8.02 -2.89
CA ALA A 50 12.61 8.64 -4.03
C ALA A 50 13.27 9.96 -3.64
N LYS A 51 12.61 10.78 -2.82
CA LYS A 51 13.18 12.03 -2.29
C LYS A 51 14.40 11.76 -1.41
N SER A 52 14.34 10.75 -0.53
CA SER A 52 15.49 10.35 0.30
C SER A 52 16.62 9.77 -0.53
N ALA A 53 16.34 8.99 -1.59
CA ALA A 53 17.38 8.46 -2.47
C ALA A 53 18.12 9.59 -3.21
N GLY A 54 17.39 10.59 -3.71
CA GLY A 54 17.95 11.79 -4.33
C GLY A 54 18.79 12.63 -3.36
N LEU A 55 18.39 12.73 -2.09
CA LEU A 55 19.14 13.45 -1.06
C LEU A 55 20.45 12.74 -0.65
N ILE A 56 20.49 11.41 -0.70
CA ILE A 56 21.67 10.61 -0.32
C ILE A 56 22.62 10.42 -1.52
N GLY A 57 22.26 10.93 -2.72
CA GLY A 57 23.07 10.79 -3.94
C GLY A 57 23.09 9.36 -4.50
N ILE A 58 22.14 8.51 -4.07
CA ILE A 58 22.04 7.11 -4.51
C ILE A 58 21.24 7.07 -5.82
N GLY A 59 21.89 7.50 -6.89
CA GLY A 59 21.36 7.41 -8.26
C GLY A 59 20.32 8.46 -8.64
N ASP A 60 19.79 8.30 -9.85
CA ASP A 60 18.86 9.24 -10.46
C ASP A 60 17.47 9.13 -9.82
N ALA A 61 17.07 10.18 -9.08
CA ALA A 61 15.83 10.20 -8.31
C ALA A 61 14.59 9.94 -9.18
N ALA A 62 14.64 10.34 -10.47
CA ALA A 62 13.57 10.09 -11.43
C ALA A 62 13.41 8.59 -11.73
N ALA A 63 14.51 7.88 -11.96
CA ALA A 63 14.50 6.45 -12.26
C ALA A 63 14.05 5.62 -11.05
N GLU A 64 14.45 6.01 -9.84
CA GLU A 64 14.01 5.34 -8.60
C GLU A 64 12.54 5.60 -8.28
N PHE A 65 12.03 6.81 -8.57
CA PHE A 65 10.59 7.09 -8.48
C PHE A 65 9.79 6.25 -9.48
N GLU A 66 10.23 6.13 -10.73
CA GLU A 66 9.53 5.35 -11.75
C GLU A 66 9.46 3.86 -11.38
N ARG A 67 10.57 3.32 -10.85
CA ARG A 67 10.64 1.95 -10.31
C ARG A 67 9.68 1.75 -9.13
N GLY A 68 9.68 2.68 -8.17
CA GLY A 68 8.74 2.65 -7.04
C GLY A 68 7.29 2.76 -7.50
N PHE A 69 6.99 3.66 -8.44
CA PHE A 69 5.66 3.85 -9.00
C PHE A 69 5.16 2.63 -9.78
N ASN A 70 6.05 1.93 -10.49
CA ASN A 70 5.70 0.66 -11.12
C ASN A 70 5.37 -0.43 -10.09
N ALA A 71 6.10 -0.50 -8.98
CA ALA A 71 5.74 -1.40 -7.88
C ALA A 71 4.38 -1.02 -7.27
N TRP A 72 4.12 0.28 -7.06
CA TRP A 72 2.85 0.78 -6.53
C TRP A 72 1.63 0.34 -7.32
N LYS A 73 1.71 0.28 -8.65
CA LYS A 73 0.60 -0.15 -9.50
C LYS A 73 0.08 -1.54 -9.12
N ILE A 74 0.93 -2.41 -8.58
CA ILE A 74 0.53 -3.73 -8.07
C ILE A 74 -0.49 -3.59 -6.92
N MET A 75 -0.42 -2.52 -6.13
CA MET A 75 -1.37 -2.24 -5.04
C MET A 75 -2.79 -1.96 -5.53
N ILE A 76 -2.97 -1.51 -6.79
CA ILE A 76 -4.30 -1.29 -7.36
C ILE A 76 -5.12 -2.59 -7.33
N PHE A 77 -4.46 -3.74 -7.45
CA PHE A 77 -5.09 -5.05 -7.35
C PHE A 77 -5.01 -5.65 -5.94
N LEU A 78 -3.87 -5.47 -5.25
CA LEU A 78 -3.65 -6.07 -3.93
C LEU A 78 -4.51 -5.44 -2.83
N ALA A 79 -4.67 -4.12 -2.82
CA ALA A 79 -5.41 -3.43 -1.77
C ALA A 79 -6.91 -3.79 -1.76
N PRO A 80 -7.63 -3.83 -2.90
CA PRO A 80 -9.00 -4.34 -2.97
C PRO A 80 -9.12 -5.81 -2.55
N ALA A 81 -8.23 -6.68 -3.03
CA ALA A 81 -8.24 -8.10 -2.66
C ALA A 81 -8.08 -8.29 -1.14
N SER A 82 -7.14 -7.55 -0.53
CA SER A 82 -6.90 -7.57 0.92
C SER A 82 -8.09 -7.03 1.71
N ALA A 83 -8.75 -5.98 1.21
CA ALA A 83 -9.96 -5.42 1.81
C ALA A 83 -11.14 -6.40 1.78
N ILE A 84 -11.39 -7.04 0.62
CA ILE A 84 -12.44 -8.06 0.46
C ILE A 84 -12.18 -9.25 1.39
N GLN A 85 -10.93 -9.73 1.47
CA GLN A 85 -10.55 -10.83 2.36
C GLN A 85 -10.78 -10.46 3.83
N ALA A 86 -10.40 -9.26 4.26
CA ALA A 86 -10.60 -8.79 5.63
C ALA A 86 -12.09 -8.66 5.97
N GLN A 87 -12.91 -8.17 5.03
CA GLN A 87 -14.36 -8.07 5.21
C GLN A 87 -15.03 -9.44 5.28
N SER A 88 -14.62 -10.41 4.45
CA SER A 88 -15.10 -11.79 4.49
C SER A 88 -14.78 -12.44 5.85
N ARG A 89 -13.54 -12.32 6.33
CA ARG A 89 -13.13 -12.82 7.66
C ARG A 89 -13.91 -12.18 8.80
N LYS A 90 -14.21 -10.89 8.71
CA LYS A 90 -15.00 -10.17 9.71
C LYS A 90 -16.44 -10.68 9.75
N LYS A 91 -17.06 -10.89 8.58
CA LYS A 91 -18.40 -11.47 8.46
C LYS A 91 -18.48 -12.87 9.11
N ASN A 92 -17.47 -13.71 8.87
CA ASN A 92 -17.41 -15.08 9.42
C ASN A 92 -17.08 -15.15 10.91
N ARG A 93 -16.69 -14.04 11.57
CA ARG A 93 -16.42 -13.99 13.02
C ARG A 93 -17.62 -13.54 13.86
N GLY A 94 -18.68 -13.08 13.22
CA GLY A 94 -19.92 -12.64 13.87
C GLY A 94 -21.10 -13.60 13.68
N ALA A 95 -20.86 -14.78 13.10
CA ALA A 95 -21.76 -15.92 13.07
C ALA A 95 -21.27 -16.97 14.08
#